data_AF-T1YZP7-F1
#
_entry.id   AF-T1YZP7-F1
#
_cell.length_a   1.000
_cell.length_b   1.000
_cell.length_c   1.000
_cell.angle_alpha   90.00
_cell.angle_beta   90.00
_cell.angle_gamma   90.00
#
_symmetry.space_group_name_H-M   'P 1'
#
loop_
_entity.id
_entity.type
_entity.pdbx_description
1 polymer ?
#
loop_
_entity_poly.entity_id
_entity_poly.type
_entity_poly.pdbx_seq_one_letter_code
_entity_poly.pdbx_strand_id
1 'polypeptide(L)'
;MLKDSTKSPQYVKTVPKRGYQLIARVETVEEEMARESEAAHDISQPESVNEYAESSSVPSSATVVNTPQPANVVANKSAPNLGNRLLILIAVLLPLAVLLLTNPSQSSFKPLTVVDGVAVNMPNNHPDLSNWLPSIELCVKKYNEKHTGGLKPIEVIATGGQNNQLTLNYIHSPEVSGENITLRIVANPKDAIKGCE
;
A
#
# COMPACT_ATOMS: atom_id res chain seq x y z
N MET A 1 1.54 -43.65 16.50
CA MET A 1 2.18 -42.51 15.81
C MET A 1 1.52 -41.24 16.33
N LEU A 2 2.30 -40.30 16.88
CA LEU A 2 1.76 -39.04 17.44
C LEU A 2 1.15 -38.20 16.33
N LYS A 3 -0.13 -37.82 16.47
CA LYS A 3 -0.82 -36.89 15.57
C LYS A 3 -0.30 -35.48 15.82
N ASP A 4 0.76 -35.12 15.12
CA ASP A 4 1.30 -33.76 15.15
C ASP A 4 0.36 -32.83 14.36
N SER A 5 -0.40 -32.02 15.09
CA SER A 5 -1.37 -31.08 14.52
C SER A 5 -0.71 -29.97 13.67
N THR A 6 0.61 -29.80 13.75
CA THR A 6 1.34 -28.88 12.87
C THR A 6 1.69 -29.50 11.51
N LYS A 7 1.77 -30.84 11.45
CA LYS A 7 2.09 -31.58 10.22
C LYS A 7 0.84 -31.90 9.38
N SER A 8 -0.30 -32.10 10.03
CA SER A 8 -1.59 -32.37 9.35
C SER A 8 -2.73 -31.61 10.05
N PRO A 9 -2.84 -30.28 9.85
CA PRO A 9 -3.89 -29.48 10.47
C PRO A 9 -5.25 -29.78 9.82
N GLN A 10 -6.29 -29.91 10.65
CA GLN A 10 -7.66 -30.11 10.17
C GLN A 10 -8.39 -28.78 9.90
N TYR A 11 -7.88 -27.68 10.46
CA TYR A 11 -8.44 -26.34 10.31
C TYR A 11 -7.38 -25.26 10.49
N VAL A 12 -7.56 -24.16 9.77
CA VAL A 12 -6.76 -22.93 9.89
C VAL A 12 -7.63 -21.86 10.54
N LYS A 13 -7.04 -21.11 11.47
CA LYS A 13 -7.72 -20.02 12.16
C LYS A 13 -6.87 -18.75 12.13
N THR A 14 -7.52 -17.60 11.98
CA THR A 14 -6.84 -16.30 12.10
C THR A 14 -6.63 -15.93 13.57
N VAL A 15 -5.65 -15.10 13.92
CA VAL A 15 -5.46 -14.64 15.33
C VAL A 15 -5.44 -13.11 15.36
N PRO A 16 -6.60 -12.44 15.22
CA PRO A 16 -6.66 -10.99 15.23
C PRO A 16 -6.53 -10.43 16.65
N LYS A 17 -5.99 -9.20 16.77
CA LYS A 17 -5.80 -8.55 18.08
C LYS A 17 -7.12 -8.09 18.72
N ARG A 18 -8.16 -7.79 17.92
CA ARG A 18 -9.55 -7.54 18.32
C ARG A 18 -10.49 -7.91 17.17
N GLY A 19 -11.70 -8.34 17.46
CA GLY A 19 -12.72 -8.72 16.45
C GLY A 19 -12.88 -10.22 16.28
N TYR A 20 -13.57 -10.62 15.21
CA TYR A 20 -13.94 -12.02 14.96
C TYR A 20 -12.81 -12.84 14.36
N GLN A 21 -12.77 -14.12 14.72
CA GLN A 21 -11.84 -15.10 14.19
C GLN A 21 -12.50 -15.88 13.06
N LEU A 22 -11.79 -15.99 11.93
CA LEU A 22 -12.18 -16.88 10.85
C LEU A 22 -11.59 -18.26 11.11
N ILE A 23 -12.40 -19.30 10.98
CA ILE A 23 -11.96 -20.70 11.04
C ILE A 23 -12.41 -21.38 9.74
N ALA A 24 -11.46 -21.95 9.01
CA ALA A 24 -11.68 -22.69 7.78
C ALA A 24 -11.15 -24.12 7.94
N ARG A 25 -11.86 -25.11 7.39
CA ARG A 25 -11.40 -26.50 7.33
C ARG A 25 -10.34 -26.65 6.25
N VAL A 26 -9.35 -27.50 6.48
CA VAL A 26 -8.35 -27.87 5.47
C VAL A 26 -8.81 -29.17 4.85
N GLU A 27 -9.10 -29.13 3.55
CA GLU A 27 -9.42 -30.32 2.76
C GLU A 27 -8.13 -30.80 2.10
N THR A 28 -7.88 -32.10 2.18
CA THR A 28 -6.75 -32.70 1.46
C THR A 28 -7.16 -32.98 0.02
N VAL A 29 -6.19 -32.99 -0.90
CA VAL A 29 -6.44 -33.28 -2.32
C VAL A 29 -7.16 -34.63 -2.51
N GLU A 30 -6.90 -35.60 -1.63
CA GLU A 30 -7.60 -36.90 -1.61
C GLU A 30 -9.08 -36.78 -1.20
N GLU A 31 -9.40 -35.90 -0.24
CA GLU A 31 -10.78 -35.63 0.20
C GLU A 31 -11.55 -34.77 -0.83
N GLU A 32 -10.86 -33.85 -1.51
CA GLU A 32 -11.41 -33.05 -2.61
C GLU A 32 -11.78 -33.94 -3.81
N MET A 33 -10.91 -34.87 -4.22
CA MET A 33 -11.20 -35.86 -5.28
C MET A 33 -12.35 -36.81 -4.88
N ALA A 34 -12.47 -37.16 -3.60
CA ALA A 34 -13.59 -37.95 -3.11
C ALA A 34 -14.91 -37.18 -3.16
N ARG A 35 -14.91 -35.87 -2.86
CA ARG A 35 -16.11 -35.02 -2.92
C ARG A 35 -16.49 -34.62 -4.34
N GLU A 36 -15.55 -34.39 -5.26
CA GLU A 36 -15.89 -34.17 -6.69
C GLU A 36 -16.59 -35.40 -7.28
N SER A 37 -16.26 -36.60 -6.78
CA SER A 37 -16.95 -37.84 -7.15
C SER A 37 -18.38 -37.93 -6.59
N GLU A 38 -18.69 -37.21 -5.50
CA GLU A 38 -20.03 -37.15 -4.88
C GLU A 38 -20.87 -35.94 -5.33
N ALA A 39 -20.24 -34.82 -5.72
CA ALA A 39 -20.89 -33.56 -6.11
C ALA A 39 -21.42 -33.53 -7.56
N ALA A 40 -21.32 -34.63 -8.30
CA ALA A 40 -22.01 -34.80 -9.58
C ALA A 40 -23.55 -34.97 -9.44
N HIS A 41 -24.09 -34.91 -8.22
CA HIS A 41 -25.53 -34.85 -7.96
C HIS A 41 -25.89 -33.66 -7.07
N ASP A 42 -26.63 -32.74 -7.71
CA ASP A 42 -27.67 -31.85 -7.15
C ASP A 42 -27.36 -30.34 -7.04
N ILE A 43 -28.24 -29.54 -7.66
CA ILE A 43 -28.16 -28.10 -7.93
C ILE A 43 -29.42 -27.44 -7.33
N SER A 44 -29.30 -26.38 -6.51
CA SER A 44 -30.07 -25.10 -6.58
C SER A 44 -30.33 -24.35 -5.24
N GLN A 45 -29.88 -23.08 -5.20
CA GLN A 45 -30.53 -21.82 -4.74
C GLN A 45 -30.78 -21.48 -3.23
N PRO A 46 -30.59 -20.20 -2.77
CA PRO A 46 -30.86 -19.72 -1.40
C PRO A 46 -32.07 -18.76 -1.24
N GLU A 47 -32.72 -18.72 -0.06
CA GLU A 47 -33.85 -17.83 0.29
C GLU A 47 -33.58 -16.83 1.44
N SER A 48 -33.97 -15.57 1.19
CA SER A 48 -34.63 -14.50 1.98
C SER A 48 -34.25 -14.11 3.44
N VAL A 49 -34.25 -12.79 3.67
CA VAL A 49 -34.11 -12.05 4.95
C VAL A 49 -35.44 -11.34 5.26
N ASN A 50 -35.97 -11.49 6.47
CA ASN A 50 -37.18 -10.80 6.96
C ASN A 50 -36.86 -9.64 7.92
N GLU A 51 -37.63 -8.56 7.75
CA GLU A 51 -37.69 -7.33 8.54
C GLU A 51 -38.92 -7.36 9.47
N TYR A 52 -38.82 -6.84 10.70
CA TYR A 52 -39.97 -6.68 11.60
C TYR A 52 -39.90 -5.35 12.35
N ALA A 53 -40.99 -4.58 12.26
CA ALA A 53 -41.31 -3.44 13.11
C ALA A 53 -42.70 -3.66 13.73
N GLU A 54 -42.87 -3.24 14.99
CA GLU A 54 -44.10 -3.30 15.79
C GLU A 54 -44.01 -2.17 16.83
N SER A 55 -45.02 -1.49 17.35
CA SER A 55 -46.42 -1.15 17.06
C SER A 55 -46.91 -0.40 18.31
N SER A 56 -47.80 0.58 18.19
CA SER A 56 -48.82 1.01 19.19
C SER A 56 -49.17 2.49 19.01
N SER A 57 -50.39 2.99 19.20
CA SER A 57 -51.74 2.43 19.39
C SER A 57 -52.71 3.65 19.36
N VAL A 58 -53.95 3.42 18.93
CA VAL A 58 -55.08 4.37 18.71
C VAL A 58 -55.83 4.63 20.06
N PRO A 59 -56.90 5.48 20.24
CA PRO A 59 -57.82 6.08 19.25
C PRO A 59 -58.48 7.48 19.53
N SER A 60 -59.02 8.06 18.43
CA SER A 60 -60.35 8.67 18.22
C SER A 60 -60.90 9.85 19.05
N SER A 61 -61.16 10.98 18.39
CA SER A 61 -62.53 11.57 18.28
C SER A 61 -62.61 12.76 17.30
N ALA A 62 -63.82 12.92 16.73
CA ALA A 62 -64.41 14.08 16.05
C ALA A 62 -64.22 14.23 14.52
N THR A 63 -65.26 13.75 13.82
CA THR A 63 -65.79 14.18 12.52
C THR A 63 -65.83 15.72 12.37
N VAL A 64 -65.27 16.28 11.29
CA VAL A 64 -65.94 17.24 10.37
C VAL A 64 -65.22 17.20 9.02
N VAL A 65 -65.98 16.90 7.96
CA VAL A 65 -65.60 17.02 6.56
C VAL A 65 -65.32 18.49 6.22
N ASN A 66 -64.16 18.79 5.66
CA ASN A 66 -63.97 19.89 4.74
C ASN A 66 -62.72 19.65 3.87
N THR A 67 -62.94 19.24 2.63
CA THR A 67 -61.94 19.33 1.57
C THR A 67 -62.01 20.72 0.94
N PRO A 68 -60.87 21.42 0.83
CA PRO A 68 -60.60 22.17 -0.38
C PRO A 68 -59.20 21.85 -0.95
N GLN A 69 -59.20 21.46 -2.23
CA GLN A 69 -58.19 21.65 -3.29
C GLN A 69 -56.68 21.45 -2.97
N PRO A 70 -55.93 20.68 -3.79
CA PRO A 70 -54.48 20.55 -3.62
C PRO A 70 -53.80 21.90 -3.86
N ALA A 71 -53.21 22.48 -2.82
CA ALA A 71 -52.25 23.55 -2.99
C ALA A 71 -51.02 22.98 -3.70
N ASN A 72 -50.84 23.37 -4.96
CA ASN A 72 -49.57 23.21 -5.67
C ASN A 72 -48.47 23.81 -4.79
N VAL A 73 -47.67 22.96 -4.15
CA VAL A 73 -46.37 23.35 -3.61
C VAL A 73 -45.48 23.67 -4.81
N VAL A 74 -45.53 24.92 -5.23
CA VAL A 74 -44.50 25.49 -6.09
C VAL A 74 -43.21 25.34 -5.32
N ALA A 75 -42.35 24.42 -5.76
CA ALA A 75 -40.99 24.33 -5.29
C ALA A 75 -40.33 25.68 -5.57
N ASN A 76 -40.19 26.51 -4.54
CA ASN A 76 -39.41 27.73 -4.64
C ASN A 76 -37.99 27.32 -5.01
N LYS A 77 -37.61 27.59 -6.27
CA LYS A 77 -36.22 27.55 -6.69
C LYS A 77 -35.51 28.63 -5.89
N SER A 78 -34.95 28.24 -4.75
CA SER A 78 -34.12 29.10 -3.92
C SER A 78 -33.03 29.69 -4.80
N ALA A 79 -33.01 31.01 -4.91
CA ALA A 79 -31.97 31.71 -5.68
C ALA A 79 -30.61 31.26 -5.13
N PRO A 80 -29.61 31.00 -5.99
CA PRO A 80 -28.33 30.48 -5.55
C PRO A 80 -27.70 31.47 -4.57
N ASN A 81 -27.63 31.08 -3.31
CA ASN A 81 -27.06 31.87 -2.24
C ASN A 81 -25.59 32.15 -2.59
N LEU A 82 -25.17 33.42 -2.53
CA LEU A 82 -23.82 33.86 -2.92
C LEU A 82 -22.73 33.06 -2.18
N GLY A 83 -23.01 32.69 -0.91
CA GLY A 83 -22.14 31.83 -0.12
C GLY A 83 -21.96 30.43 -0.71
N ASN A 84 -23.01 29.84 -1.29
CA ASN A 84 -22.92 28.51 -1.91
C ASN A 84 -22.09 28.55 -3.20
N ARG A 85 -22.17 29.64 -3.98
CA ARG A 85 -21.31 29.85 -5.14
C ARG A 85 -19.84 30.04 -4.74
N LEU A 86 -19.59 30.78 -3.66
CA LEU A 86 -18.24 30.97 -3.12
C LEU A 86 -17.65 29.64 -2.62
N LEU A 87 -18.44 28.80 -1.94
CA LEU A 87 -18.01 27.48 -1.49
C LEU A 87 -17.64 26.56 -2.66
N ILE A 88 -18.44 26.54 -3.73
CA ILE A 88 -18.13 25.76 -4.94
C ILE A 88 -16.85 26.29 -5.62
N LEU A 89 -16.68 27.61 -5.67
CA LEU A 89 -15.50 28.23 -6.27
C LEU A 89 -14.23 27.88 -5.48
N ILE A 90 -14.28 27.96 -4.15
CA ILE A 90 -13.18 27.53 -3.28
C ILE A 90 -12.93 26.02 -3.44
N ALA A 91 -13.96 25.19 -3.52
CA ALA A 91 -13.83 23.75 -3.71
C ALA A 91 -13.11 23.37 -5.03
N VAL A 92 -13.24 24.19 -6.08
CA VAL A 92 -12.53 23.99 -7.35
C VAL A 92 -11.15 24.64 -7.35
N LEU A 93 -11.00 25.84 -6.76
CA LEU A 93 -9.71 26.54 -6.72
C LEU A 93 -8.70 25.90 -5.76
N LEU A 94 -9.16 25.34 -4.65
CA LEU A 94 -8.27 24.74 -3.65
C LEU A 94 -7.40 23.59 -4.23
N PRO A 95 -7.94 22.57 -4.93
CA PRO A 95 -7.10 21.52 -5.52
C PRO A 95 -6.17 22.06 -6.61
N LEU A 96 -6.62 23.04 -7.41
CA LEU A 96 -5.78 23.68 -8.43
C LEU A 96 -4.62 24.46 -7.80
N ALA A 97 -4.88 25.18 -6.71
CA ALA A 97 -3.87 25.90 -5.97
C ALA A 97 -2.85 24.93 -5.35
N VAL A 98 -3.28 23.79 -4.81
CA VAL A 98 -2.35 22.76 -4.30
C VAL A 98 -1.43 22.27 -5.43
N LEU A 99 -1.98 21.89 -6.58
CA LEU A 99 -1.17 21.40 -7.72
C LEU A 99 -0.16 22.42 -8.24
N LEU A 100 -0.50 23.71 -8.22
CA LEU A 100 0.36 24.77 -8.77
C LEU A 100 1.34 25.36 -7.75
N LEU A 101 1.00 25.38 -6.46
CA LEU A 101 1.81 26.02 -5.42
C LEU A 101 2.68 25.02 -4.64
N THR A 102 2.35 23.73 -4.61
CA THR A 102 3.19 22.74 -3.93
C THR A 102 4.25 22.21 -4.88
N ASN A 103 5.49 22.66 -4.70
CA ASN A 103 6.64 21.95 -5.23
C ASN A 103 7.01 20.85 -4.22
N PRO A 104 7.25 19.60 -4.67
CA PRO A 104 7.74 18.57 -3.78
C PRO A 104 9.08 19.01 -3.19
N SER A 105 9.30 18.73 -1.90
CA SER A 105 10.59 18.96 -1.26
C SER A 105 11.67 18.15 -1.98
N GLN A 106 12.65 18.83 -2.59
CA GLN A 106 13.77 18.15 -3.22
C GLN A 106 14.72 17.61 -2.14
N SER A 107 15.03 16.32 -2.20
CA SER A 107 16.08 15.72 -1.38
C SER A 107 17.45 16.21 -1.86
N SER A 108 18.25 16.76 -0.95
CA SER A 108 19.61 17.23 -1.26
C SER A 108 20.65 16.26 -0.71
N PHE A 109 21.62 15.93 -1.55
CA PHE A 109 22.69 14.98 -1.26
C PHE A 109 24.07 15.65 -1.37
N LYS A 110 25.00 15.20 -0.54
CA LYS A 110 26.41 15.58 -0.56
C LYS A 110 27.24 14.44 -1.21
N PRO A 111 28.23 14.78 -2.04
CA PRO A 111 29.11 13.78 -2.64
C PRO A 111 30.00 13.14 -1.59
N LEU A 112 30.14 11.83 -1.67
CA LEU A 112 31.03 11.04 -0.82
C LEU A 112 32.28 10.62 -1.60
N THR A 113 32.12 10.01 -2.78
CA THR A 113 33.23 9.61 -3.67
C THR A 113 32.71 9.36 -5.10
N VAL A 114 33.61 9.12 -6.05
CA VAL A 114 33.28 8.73 -7.43
C VAL A 114 34.01 7.43 -7.75
N VAL A 115 33.25 6.41 -8.20
CA VAL A 115 33.78 5.07 -8.48
C VAL A 115 33.42 4.67 -9.91
N ASP A 116 34.42 4.47 -10.77
CA ASP A 116 34.25 4.12 -12.19
C ASP A 116 33.28 5.04 -12.96
N GLY A 117 33.30 6.34 -12.62
CA GLY A 117 32.43 7.37 -13.20
C GLY A 117 31.04 7.48 -12.58
N VAL A 118 30.71 6.65 -11.58
CA VAL A 118 29.43 6.67 -10.86
C VAL A 118 29.57 7.53 -9.60
N ALA A 119 28.69 8.52 -9.44
CA ALA A 119 28.68 9.37 -8.25
C ALA A 119 28.07 8.63 -7.05
N VAL A 120 28.81 8.54 -5.96
CA VAL A 120 28.32 7.99 -4.69
C VAL A 120 28.02 9.17 -3.77
N ASN A 121 26.74 9.30 -3.40
CA ASN A 121 26.23 10.42 -2.63
C ASN A 121 25.59 9.94 -1.32
N MET A 122 25.47 10.83 -0.34
CA MET A 122 24.76 10.58 0.91
C MET A 122 23.90 11.80 1.27
N PRO A 123 22.80 11.65 2.04
CA PRO A 123 21.98 12.79 2.44
C PRO A 123 22.80 13.84 3.21
N ASN A 124 22.50 15.14 3.02
CA ASN A 124 23.29 16.21 3.65
C ASN A 124 23.39 16.07 5.18
N ASN A 125 22.29 15.70 5.84
CA ASN A 125 22.21 15.54 7.29
C ASN A 125 22.58 14.12 7.76
N HIS A 126 23.23 13.31 6.91
CA HIS A 126 23.68 11.98 7.27
C HIS A 126 25.02 12.04 8.03
N PRO A 127 25.21 11.19 9.07
CA PRO A 127 26.52 10.98 9.72
C PRO A 127 27.62 10.63 8.72
N ASP A 128 28.87 10.79 9.12
CA ASP A 128 30.00 10.44 8.27
C ASP A 128 30.03 8.94 7.92
N LEU A 129 30.37 8.64 6.67
CA LEU A 129 30.45 7.30 6.11
C LEU A 129 31.87 6.95 5.65
N SER A 130 32.89 7.75 6.03
CA SER A 130 34.28 7.52 5.60
C SER A 130 34.80 6.11 5.90
N ASN A 131 34.41 5.52 7.04
CA ASN A 131 34.78 4.16 7.42
C ASN A 131 34.21 3.07 6.48
N TRP A 132 33.17 3.40 5.71
CA TRP A 132 32.50 2.49 4.78
C TRP A 132 33.02 2.60 3.36
N LEU A 133 33.81 3.63 3.04
CA LEU A 133 34.32 3.89 1.69
C LEU A 133 34.92 2.64 1.01
N PRO A 134 35.80 1.84 1.65
CA PRO A 134 36.38 0.68 0.99
C PRO A 134 35.32 -0.37 0.58
N SER A 135 34.32 -0.58 1.44
CA SER A 135 33.22 -1.52 1.16
C SER A 135 32.29 -0.98 0.07
N ILE A 136 32.06 0.33 0.05
CA ILE A 136 31.24 0.98 -0.99
C ILE A 136 31.93 0.89 -2.35
N GLU A 137 33.21 1.24 -2.42
CA GLU A 137 34.02 1.17 -3.65
C GLU A 137 34.03 -0.24 -4.23
N LEU A 138 34.26 -1.24 -3.38
CA LEU A 138 34.24 -2.64 -3.79
C LEU A 138 32.87 -3.06 -4.32
N CYS A 139 31.78 -2.63 -3.67
CA CYS A 139 30.43 -2.97 -4.07
C CYS A 139 30.05 -2.36 -5.41
N VAL A 140 30.33 -1.06 -5.57
CA VAL A 140 30.02 -0.32 -6.79
C VAL A 140 30.83 -0.87 -7.96
N LYS A 141 32.12 -1.16 -7.75
CA LYS A 141 32.97 -1.78 -8.77
C LYS A 141 32.41 -3.14 -9.22
N LYS A 142 32.06 -4.01 -8.28
CA LYS A 142 31.49 -5.33 -8.58
C LYS A 142 30.12 -5.21 -9.28
N TYR A 143 29.30 -4.25 -8.88
CA TYR A 143 28.02 -3.99 -9.53
C TYR A 143 28.21 -3.54 -10.99
N ASN A 144 29.18 -2.66 -11.22
CA ASN A 144 29.53 -2.12 -12.54
C ASN A 144 30.16 -3.17 -13.48
N GLU A 145 30.70 -4.27 -12.96
CA GLU A 145 31.16 -5.39 -13.80
C GLU A 145 30.00 -6.07 -14.53
N LYS A 146 28.81 -6.13 -13.91
CA LYS A 146 27.59 -6.68 -14.51
C LYS A 146 26.80 -5.65 -15.32
N HIS A 147 26.94 -4.37 -14.98
CA HIS A 147 26.18 -3.27 -15.55
C HIS A 147 27.13 -2.33 -16.30
N THR A 148 27.20 -2.49 -17.63
CA THR A 148 28.15 -1.76 -18.48
C THR A 148 27.46 -0.79 -19.45
N GLY A 149 28.19 0.23 -19.91
CA GLY A 149 27.67 1.21 -20.86
C GLY A 149 26.47 1.99 -20.31
N GLY A 150 25.38 2.04 -21.08
CA GLY A 150 24.14 2.72 -20.70
C GLY A 150 23.34 2.04 -19.58
N LEU A 151 23.72 0.82 -19.18
CA LEU A 151 23.14 0.11 -18.04
C LEU A 151 23.85 0.45 -16.73
N LYS A 152 24.89 1.29 -16.75
CA LYS A 152 25.54 1.73 -15.51
C LYS A 152 24.59 2.62 -14.69
N PRO A 153 24.65 2.52 -13.36
CA PRO A 153 23.97 3.46 -12.49
C PRO A 153 24.54 4.87 -12.70
N ILE A 154 23.68 5.88 -12.66
CA ILE A 154 24.07 7.30 -12.69
C ILE A 154 24.55 7.72 -11.30
N GLU A 155 23.84 7.27 -10.27
CA GLU A 155 24.05 7.68 -8.90
C GLU A 155 23.84 6.51 -7.93
N VAL A 156 24.63 6.48 -6.86
CA VAL A 156 24.44 5.55 -5.74
C VAL A 156 24.25 6.33 -4.46
N ILE A 157 23.11 6.13 -3.79
CA ILE A 157 22.81 6.78 -2.51
C ILE A 157 23.15 5.85 -1.35
N ALA A 158 24.15 6.23 -0.55
CA ALA A 158 24.56 5.53 0.65
C ALA A 158 23.86 6.07 1.89
N THR A 159 23.27 5.16 2.69
CA THR A 159 22.58 5.49 3.95
C THR A 159 22.79 4.40 5.00
N GLY A 160 22.72 4.74 6.29
CA GLY A 160 22.88 3.82 7.41
C GLY A 160 24.25 3.92 8.06
N GLY A 161 24.95 2.78 8.23
CA GLY A 161 26.31 2.71 8.75
C GLY A 161 26.43 2.60 10.27
N GLN A 162 25.41 2.97 11.04
CA GLN A 162 25.42 2.96 12.51
C GLN A 162 25.25 1.55 13.13
N ASN A 163 24.58 0.63 12.43
CA ASN A 163 24.26 -0.73 12.93
C ASN A 163 25.07 -1.83 12.22
N ASN A 164 26.32 -1.54 11.84
CA ASN A 164 27.13 -2.43 10.99
C ASN A 164 26.43 -2.85 9.69
N GLN A 165 25.47 -2.04 9.23
CA GLN A 165 24.73 -2.24 8.01
C GLN A 165 24.66 -0.92 7.26
N LEU A 166 25.00 -0.97 5.97
CA LEU A 166 24.89 0.14 5.05
C LEU A 166 23.95 -0.27 3.91
N THR A 167 23.09 0.66 3.52
CA THR A 167 22.18 0.51 2.39
C THR A 167 22.69 1.36 1.23
N LEU A 168 22.85 0.74 0.06
CA LEU A 168 23.21 1.38 -1.20
C LEU A 168 22.02 1.30 -2.13
N ASN A 169 21.51 2.45 -2.55
CA ASN A 169 20.46 2.53 -3.58
C ASN A 169 21.11 2.90 -4.90
N TYR A 170 21.09 1.98 -5.86
CA TYR A 170 21.58 2.19 -7.21
C TYR A 170 20.47 2.80 -8.05
N ILE A 171 20.75 3.99 -8.60
CA ILE A 171 19.81 4.75 -9.42
C ILE A 171 20.35 4.78 -10.85
N HIS A 172 19.59 4.19 -11.75
CA HIS A 172 19.86 4.16 -13.18
C HIS A 172 19.16 5.29 -13.92
N SER A 173 19.46 5.40 -15.21
CA SER A 173 18.78 6.37 -16.07
C SER A 173 17.27 6.11 -16.13
N PRO A 174 16.45 7.12 -16.45
CA PRO A 174 15.01 6.93 -16.61
C PRO A 174 14.63 5.88 -17.67
N GLU A 175 15.50 5.65 -18.65
CA GLU A 175 15.30 4.66 -19.72
C GLU A 175 15.42 3.22 -19.21
N VAL A 176 16.23 3.00 -18.17
CA VAL A 176 16.50 1.68 -17.57
C VAL A 176 16.21 1.68 -16.06
N SER A 177 15.26 2.50 -15.61
CA SER A 177 14.92 2.63 -14.20
C SER A 177 14.38 1.35 -13.56
N GLY A 178 14.02 0.35 -14.38
CA GLY A 178 13.65 -0.99 -13.92
C GLY A 178 14.80 -1.75 -13.24
N GLU A 179 16.04 -1.35 -13.49
CA GLU A 179 17.25 -1.93 -12.87
C GLU A 179 17.60 -1.27 -11.52
N ASN A 180 16.81 -0.30 -11.07
CA ASN A 180 16.99 0.34 -9.77
C ASN A 180 16.90 -0.70 -8.66
N ILE A 181 17.97 -0.79 -7.86
CA ILE A 181 18.07 -1.82 -6.82
C ILE A 181 18.65 -1.25 -5.54
N THR A 182 18.16 -1.78 -4.43
CA THR A 182 18.66 -1.48 -3.09
C THR A 182 19.46 -2.67 -2.57
N LEU A 183 20.76 -2.49 -2.37
CA LEU A 183 21.64 -3.48 -1.78
C LEU A 183 21.96 -3.14 -0.32
N ARG A 184 22.10 -4.17 0.51
CA ARG A 184 22.49 -4.04 1.91
C ARG A 184 23.81 -4.74 2.12
N ILE A 185 24.80 -4.00 2.61
CA ILE A 185 26.13 -4.53 2.92
C ILE A 185 26.40 -4.41 4.42
N VAL A 186 27.20 -5.34 4.94
CA VAL A 186 27.60 -5.38 6.35
C VAL A 186 29.05 -4.93 6.52
N ALA A 187 29.42 -4.50 7.73
CA ALA A 187 30.73 -3.90 8.00
C ALA A 187 31.92 -4.84 7.74
N ASN A 188 31.70 -6.16 7.73
CA ASN A 188 32.75 -7.12 7.40
C ASN A 188 33.00 -7.14 5.88
N PRO A 189 34.20 -6.78 5.40
CA PRO A 189 34.49 -6.68 3.96
C PRO A 189 34.26 -7.99 3.20
N LYS A 190 34.48 -9.15 3.85
CA LYS A 190 34.28 -10.47 3.22
C LYS A 190 32.80 -10.79 3.01
N ASP A 191 31.94 -10.28 3.88
CA ASP A 191 30.49 -10.48 3.81
C ASP A 191 29.83 -9.39 2.95
N ALA A 192 30.45 -8.20 2.85
CA ALA A 192 30.02 -7.14 1.95
C ALA A 192 29.99 -7.61 0.48
N ILE A 193 30.99 -8.38 0.03
CA ILE A 193 31.08 -8.89 -1.36
C ILE A 193 29.88 -9.76 -1.75
N LYS A 194 29.28 -10.50 -0.79
CA LYS A 194 28.10 -11.32 -1.04
C LYS A 194 26.83 -10.49 -1.20
N GLY A 195 26.77 -9.31 -0.56
CA GLY A 195 25.64 -8.38 -0.66
C GLY A 195 25.66 -7.50 -1.91
N CYS A 196 26.69 -7.64 -2.76
CA CYS A 196 26.95 -6.81 -3.94
C CYS A 196 26.71 -7.55 -5.27
N GLU A 197 26.05 -8.71 -5.23
CA GLU A 197 25.75 -9.53 -6.41
C GLU A 197 24.34 -9.32 -6.96
#